data_AF-A0A6J2SVY9-F1
#
_entry.id   AF-A0A6J2SVY9-F1
#
_cell.length_a   1.000
_cell.length_b   1.000
_cell.length_c   1.000
_cell.angle_alpha   90.00
_cell.angle_beta   90.00
_cell.angle_gamma   90.00
#
_symmetry.space_group_name_H-M   'P 1'
#
loop_
_entity.id
_entity.type
_entity.pdbx_description
1 polymer ?
#
loop_
_entity_poly.entity_id
_entity_poly.type
_entity_poly.pdbx_seq_one_letter_code
_entity_poly.pdbx_strand_id
1 'polypeptide(L)'
;MHSSQLATAAIHTTTTQTRNADVNGAAAATMEGSTLATLAYLGAFATHFGSQIWMTFVSGLSLYFSLPRHTFGQCQQILFPKYFALNAMLSISMLIIYVKYFLSGWTTAASVQISALGLTAAIEVVVRLYLAPPMLRLMHEKYRIEGAIGSGQEVGSLVQGDLVECPHYQRIHKAFRRIHMTIAIGNMIVLLATCLQLYFLALKIRIS
;
A
#
# COMPACT_ATOMS: atom_id res chain seq x y z
N MET A 1 -14.65 45.68 -79.03
CA MET A 1 -13.20 45.89 -78.85
C MET A 1 -12.92 45.97 -77.36
N HIS A 2 -12.01 45.11 -76.89
CA HIS A 2 -11.37 45.09 -75.56
C HIS A 2 -12.25 44.84 -74.33
N SER A 3 -11.84 44.08 -73.32
CA SER A 3 -10.77 43.08 -73.16
C SER A 3 -11.10 42.36 -71.85
N SER A 4 -10.81 41.07 -71.82
CA SER A 4 -10.99 40.15 -70.71
C SER A 4 -10.06 40.48 -69.54
N GLN A 5 -10.54 40.43 -68.30
CA GLN A 5 -9.74 40.03 -67.14
C GLN A 5 -10.57 39.17 -66.17
N LEU A 6 -10.22 37.90 -66.13
CA LEU A 6 -10.66 36.88 -65.16
C LEU A 6 -10.00 37.16 -63.81
N ALA A 7 -10.80 37.39 -62.77
CA ALA A 7 -10.34 37.35 -61.39
C ALA A 7 -10.54 35.93 -60.84
N THR A 8 -9.46 35.16 -60.76
CA THR A 8 -9.43 33.83 -60.14
C THR A 8 -9.47 33.99 -58.62
N ALA A 9 -10.57 33.57 -57.98
CA ALA A 9 -10.65 33.47 -56.53
C ALA A 9 -9.84 32.25 -56.05
N ALA A 10 -8.70 32.50 -55.40
CA ALA A 10 -7.94 31.46 -54.71
C ALA A 10 -8.67 31.07 -53.41
N ILE A 11 -9.25 29.87 -53.39
CA ILE A 11 -9.82 29.27 -52.18
C ILE A 11 -8.67 28.90 -51.25
N HIS A 12 -8.54 29.66 -50.17
CA HIS A 12 -7.55 29.46 -49.12
C HIS A 12 -7.91 28.20 -48.32
N THR A 13 -7.36 27.05 -48.72
CA THR A 13 -7.56 25.76 -48.02
C THR A 13 -6.47 25.58 -46.97
N THR A 14 -6.52 26.35 -45.89
CA THR A 14 -5.52 26.25 -44.79
C THR A 14 -6.18 26.36 -43.43
N THR A 15 -6.95 25.35 -43.00
CA THR A 15 -7.33 25.23 -41.56
C THR A 15 -7.63 23.79 -41.07
N THR A 16 -7.65 22.76 -41.91
CA THR A 16 -8.09 21.42 -41.45
C THR A 16 -6.94 20.48 -41.02
N GLN A 17 -5.69 20.78 -41.38
CA GLN A 17 -4.57 19.84 -41.12
C GLN A 17 -3.92 20.02 -39.74
N THR A 18 -3.88 21.24 -39.20
CA THR A 18 -3.27 21.54 -37.88
C THR A 18 -4.12 21.01 -36.72
N ARG A 19 -5.46 21.14 -36.81
CA ARG A 19 -6.39 20.69 -35.77
C ARG A 19 -6.38 19.16 -35.58
N ASN A 20 -6.15 18.39 -36.64
CA ASN A 20 -6.10 16.93 -36.55
C ASN A 20 -4.78 16.42 -35.94
N ALA A 21 -3.66 17.12 -36.14
CA ALA A 21 -2.38 16.78 -35.51
C ALA A 21 -2.41 17.05 -34.00
N ASP A 22 -3.01 18.17 -33.57
CA ASP A 22 -3.16 18.53 -32.15
C ASP A 22 -4.12 17.58 -31.41
N VAL A 23 -5.23 17.18 -32.05
CA VAL A 23 -6.18 16.21 -31.47
C VAL A 23 -5.55 14.82 -31.36
N ASN A 24 -4.78 14.38 -32.35
CA ASN A 24 -4.08 13.09 -32.31
C ASN A 24 -2.93 13.09 -31.30
N GLY A 25 -2.20 14.21 -31.16
CA GLY A 25 -1.14 14.38 -30.16
C GLY A 25 -1.68 14.44 -28.73
N ALA A 26 -2.78 15.15 -28.51
CA ALA A 26 -3.47 15.19 -27.22
C ALA A 26 -4.07 13.83 -26.85
N ALA A 27 -4.70 13.14 -27.81
CA ALA A 27 -5.23 11.79 -27.62
C ALA A 27 -4.13 10.78 -27.28
N ALA A 28 -3.01 10.79 -28.01
CA ALA A 28 -1.85 9.95 -27.74
C ALA A 28 -1.23 10.24 -26.36
N ALA A 29 -1.08 11.52 -25.97
CA ALA A 29 -0.58 11.91 -24.65
C ALA A 29 -1.55 11.50 -23.52
N THR A 30 -2.87 11.60 -23.71
CA THR A 30 -3.85 11.06 -22.75
C THR A 30 -3.87 9.54 -22.68
N MET A 31 -3.64 8.85 -23.81
CA MET A 31 -3.55 7.39 -23.88
C MET A 31 -2.28 6.88 -23.18
N GLU A 32 -1.12 7.48 -23.44
CA GLU A 32 0.15 7.19 -22.76
C GLU A 32 0.06 7.47 -21.25
N GLY A 33 -0.56 8.60 -20.86
CA GLY A 33 -0.87 8.92 -19.47
C GLY A 33 -1.76 7.88 -18.79
N SER A 34 -2.71 7.29 -19.52
CA SER A 34 -3.59 6.23 -18.99
C SER A 34 -2.86 4.89 -18.83
N THR A 35 -1.97 4.54 -19.76
CA THR A 35 -1.23 3.26 -19.71
C THR A 35 -0.20 3.28 -18.60
N LEU A 36 0.60 4.34 -18.48
CA LEU A 36 1.58 4.47 -17.39
C LEU A 36 0.89 4.52 -16.02
N ALA A 37 -0.22 5.27 -15.89
CA ALA A 37 -1.00 5.28 -14.66
C ALA A 37 -1.55 3.88 -14.31
N THR A 38 -2.00 3.13 -15.31
CA THR A 38 -2.50 1.75 -15.14
C THR A 38 -1.37 0.83 -14.69
N LEU A 39 -0.20 0.88 -15.33
CA LEU A 39 0.96 0.09 -14.95
C LEU A 39 1.45 0.44 -13.53
N ALA A 40 1.52 1.74 -13.21
CA ALA A 40 1.93 2.20 -11.89
C ALA A 40 0.94 1.75 -10.80
N TYR A 41 -0.37 1.88 -11.04
CA TYR A 41 -1.39 1.43 -10.10
C TYR A 41 -1.36 -0.09 -9.91
N LEU A 42 -1.31 -0.85 -11.00
CA LEU A 42 -1.24 -2.32 -10.95
C LEU A 42 0.04 -2.82 -10.28
N GLY A 43 1.18 -2.22 -10.60
CA GLY A 43 2.45 -2.55 -9.98
C GLY A 43 2.46 -2.23 -8.48
N ALA A 44 1.90 -1.08 -8.10
CA ALA A 44 1.76 -0.71 -6.70
C ALA A 44 0.82 -1.67 -5.96
N PHE A 45 -0.32 -2.00 -6.55
CA PHE A 45 -1.30 -2.94 -6.01
C PHE A 45 -0.72 -4.34 -5.83
N ALA A 46 -0.09 -4.89 -6.86
CA ALA A 46 0.49 -6.23 -6.84
C ALA A 46 1.61 -6.32 -5.78
N THR A 47 2.47 -5.30 -5.70
CA THR A 47 3.53 -5.24 -4.69
C THR A 47 2.97 -5.11 -3.28
N HIS A 48 1.96 -4.25 -3.10
CA HIS A 48 1.28 -4.02 -1.82
C HIS A 48 0.63 -5.31 -1.33
N PHE A 49 -0.30 -5.87 -2.11
CA PHE A 49 -1.01 -7.10 -1.79
C PHE A 49 -0.05 -8.29 -1.59
N GLY A 50 0.92 -8.45 -2.50
CA GLY A 50 1.94 -9.50 -2.39
C GLY A 50 2.76 -9.38 -1.11
N SER A 51 3.16 -8.15 -0.73
CA SER A 51 3.90 -7.92 0.52
C SER A 51 3.08 -8.25 1.77
N GLN A 52 1.76 -7.97 1.77
CA GLN A 52 0.86 -8.28 2.88
C GLN A 52 0.75 -9.80 3.10
N ILE A 53 0.52 -10.55 2.01
CA ILE A 53 0.45 -12.01 2.03
C ILE A 53 1.79 -12.60 2.50
N TRP A 54 2.89 -12.13 1.91
CA TRP A 54 4.22 -12.63 2.24
C TRP A 54 4.59 -12.36 3.70
N MET A 55 4.45 -11.12 4.17
CA MET A 55 4.86 -10.76 5.53
C MET A 55 4.00 -11.43 6.60
N THR A 56 2.69 -11.56 6.38
CA THR A 56 1.78 -12.13 7.38
C THR A 56 1.88 -13.65 7.43
N PHE A 57 1.72 -14.31 6.29
CA PHE A 57 1.53 -15.76 6.25
C PHE A 57 2.83 -16.51 6.01
N VAL A 58 3.60 -16.10 4.99
CA VAL A 58 4.81 -16.84 4.61
C VAL A 58 5.93 -16.57 5.60
N SER A 59 6.36 -15.31 5.75
CA SER A 59 7.44 -14.93 6.65
C SER A 59 7.00 -15.01 8.11
N GLY A 60 5.85 -14.44 8.47
CA GLY A 60 5.38 -14.38 9.85
C GLY A 60 5.25 -15.75 10.51
N LEU A 61 4.46 -16.66 9.91
CA LEU A 61 4.23 -17.99 10.49
C LEU A 61 5.50 -18.84 10.46
N SER A 62 6.24 -18.86 9.35
CA SER A 62 7.47 -19.66 9.26
C SER A 62 8.49 -19.24 10.32
N LEU A 63 8.75 -17.94 10.47
CA LEU A 63 9.71 -17.48 11.47
C LEU A 63 9.21 -17.70 12.91
N TYR A 64 7.91 -17.54 13.17
CA TYR A 64 7.32 -17.78 14.47
C TYR A 64 7.50 -19.24 14.94
N PHE A 65 7.30 -20.20 14.03
CA PHE A 65 7.41 -21.63 14.35
C PHE A 65 8.82 -22.19 14.23
N SER A 66 9.76 -21.48 13.62
CA SER A 66 11.11 -22.01 13.35
C SER A 66 12.23 -21.32 14.12
N LEU A 67 12.03 -20.11 14.66
CA LEU A 67 13.10 -19.36 15.34
C LEU A 67 12.84 -19.18 16.84
N PRO A 68 13.91 -19.14 17.66
CA PRO A 68 13.83 -18.63 19.03
C PRO A 68 13.20 -17.23 19.06
N ARG A 69 12.38 -16.95 20.07
CA ARG A 69 11.54 -15.74 20.11
C ARG A 69 12.33 -14.43 20.01
N HIS A 70 13.51 -14.35 20.61
CA HIS A 70 14.37 -13.17 20.47
C HIS A 70 14.93 -13.02 19.06
N THR A 71 15.37 -14.11 18.42
CA THR A 71 15.85 -14.12 17.04
C THR A 71 14.72 -13.72 16.07
N PHE A 72 13.53 -14.28 16.25
CA PHE A 72 12.34 -13.86 15.50
C PHE A 72 12.06 -12.36 15.68
N GLY A 73 12.12 -11.88 16.92
CA GLY A 73 11.95 -10.47 17.25
C GLY A 73 12.99 -9.55 16.59
N GLN A 74 14.24 -9.99 16.47
CA GLN A 74 15.28 -9.25 15.74
C GLN A 74 14.96 -9.14 14.24
N CYS A 75 14.44 -10.22 13.62
CA CYS A 75 13.94 -10.14 12.25
C CYS A 75 12.81 -9.11 12.13
N GLN A 76 11.86 -9.13 13.05
CA GLN A 76 10.75 -8.17 13.07
C GLN A 76 11.23 -6.72 13.20
N GLN A 77 12.24 -6.44 14.04
CA GLN A 77 12.81 -5.09 14.20
C GLN A 77 13.36 -4.52 12.90
N ILE A 78 13.92 -5.36 12.04
CA ILE A 78 14.52 -4.95 10.78
C ILE A 78 13.46 -4.86 9.68
N LEU A 79 12.54 -5.83 9.63
CA LEU A 79 11.54 -5.96 8.57
C LEU A 79 10.37 -5.01 8.75
N PHE A 80 9.85 -4.85 9.97
CA PHE A 80 8.63 -4.09 10.24
C PHE A 80 8.73 -2.62 9.80
N PRO A 81 9.81 -1.86 10.09
CA PRO A 81 9.94 -0.52 9.56
C PRO A 81 9.83 -0.53 8.03
N LYS A 82 10.65 -1.33 7.34
CA LYS A 82 10.69 -1.36 5.87
C LYS A 82 9.31 -1.71 5.28
N TYR A 83 8.67 -2.74 5.82
CA TYR A 83 7.34 -3.18 5.42
C TYR A 83 6.28 -2.08 5.59
N PHE A 84 6.21 -1.44 6.76
CA PHE A 84 5.20 -0.40 7.01
C PHE A 84 5.46 0.87 6.19
N ALA A 85 6.72 1.21 5.89
CA ALA A 85 7.02 2.31 4.96
C ALA A 85 6.55 2.00 3.55
N LEU A 86 6.95 0.82 3.03
CA LEU A 86 6.61 0.40 1.69
C LEU A 86 5.09 0.40 1.50
N ASN A 87 4.35 -0.21 2.42
CA ASN A 87 2.89 -0.30 2.31
C ASN A 87 2.23 1.08 2.36
N ALA A 88 2.60 1.94 3.32
CA ALA A 88 2.07 3.30 3.38
C ALA A 88 2.35 4.11 2.10
N MET A 89 3.57 3.99 1.53
CA MET A 89 3.91 4.65 0.27
C MET A 89 3.07 4.13 -0.90
N LEU A 90 2.93 2.81 -1.01
CA LEU A 90 2.17 2.17 -2.09
C LEU A 90 0.67 2.49 -1.98
N SER A 91 0.08 2.46 -0.80
CA SER A 91 -1.34 2.79 -0.61
C SER A 91 -1.66 4.25 -0.89
N ILE A 92 -0.81 5.18 -0.47
CA ILE A 92 -0.92 6.59 -0.85
C ILE A 92 -0.82 6.74 -2.37
N SER A 93 0.15 6.06 -3.00
CA SER A 93 0.35 6.13 -4.46
C SER A 93 -0.87 5.61 -5.20
N MET A 94 -1.43 4.47 -4.78
CA MET A 94 -2.66 3.92 -5.36
C MET A 94 -3.84 4.87 -5.21
N LEU A 95 -4.03 5.48 -4.03
CA LEU A 95 -5.09 6.45 -3.80
C LEU A 95 -4.95 7.69 -4.72
N ILE A 96 -3.75 8.26 -4.81
CA ILE A 96 -3.48 9.42 -5.68
C ILE A 96 -3.73 9.07 -7.14
N ILE A 97 -3.20 7.94 -7.62
CA ILE A 97 -3.38 7.53 -9.01
C ILE A 97 -4.86 7.27 -9.31
N TYR A 98 -5.58 6.61 -8.39
CA TYR A 98 -7.00 6.35 -8.56
C TYR A 98 -7.82 7.63 -8.70
N VAL A 99 -7.63 8.58 -7.78
CA VAL A 99 -8.34 9.86 -7.79
C VAL A 99 -8.01 10.67 -9.04
N LYS A 100 -6.75 10.68 -9.48
CA LYS A 100 -6.30 11.52 -10.60
C LYS A 100 -6.65 10.93 -11.97
N TYR A 101 -6.60 9.61 -12.14
CA TYR A 101 -6.66 8.97 -13.46
C TYR A 101 -7.86 8.02 -13.66
N PHE A 102 -8.44 7.47 -12.59
CA PHE A 102 -9.50 6.44 -12.71
C PHE A 102 -10.85 6.86 -12.14
N LEU A 103 -10.91 7.95 -11.38
CA LEU A 103 -12.15 8.52 -10.89
C LEU A 103 -12.79 9.40 -11.99
N SER A 104 -13.69 8.82 -12.78
CA SER A 104 -14.41 9.54 -13.85
C SER A 104 -15.80 10.05 -13.44
N GLY A 105 -16.29 9.67 -12.25
CA GLY A 105 -17.58 10.11 -11.73
C GLY A 105 -17.93 9.47 -10.38
N TRP A 106 -18.90 10.08 -9.68
CA TRP A 106 -19.36 9.60 -8.38
C TRP A 106 -20.46 8.56 -8.55
N THR A 107 -20.04 7.30 -8.59
CA THR A 107 -20.94 6.14 -8.49
C THR A 107 -20.79 5.48 -7.13
N THR A 108 -21.74 4.61 -6.76
CA THR A 108 -21.61 3.79 -5.54
C THR A 108 -20.32 2.98 -5.56
N ALA A 109 -19.98 2.35 -6.69
CA ALA A 109 -18.74 1.58 -6.84
C ALA A 109 -17.49 2.46 -6.65
N ALA A 110 -17.46 3.64 -7.28
CA ALA A 110 -16.34 4.59 -7.13
C ALA A 110 -16.21 5.07 -5.67
N SER A 111 -17.35 5.34 -5.01
CA SER A 111 -17.39 5.78 -3.61
C SER A 111 -16.90 4.70 -2.65
N VAL A 112 -17.25 3.44 -2.89
CA VAL A 112 -16.74 2.30 -2.12
C VAL A 112 -15.23 2.13 -2.34
N GLN A 113 -14.77 2.21 -3.59
CA GLN A 113 -13.36 2.01 -3.93
C GLN A 113 -12.45 3.11 -3.37
N ILE A 114 -12.83 4.39 -3.50
CA ILE A 114 -12.07 5.50 -2.91
C ILE A 114 -12.07 5.43 -1.37
N SER A 115 -13.19 5.03 -0.76
CA SER A 115 -13.28 4.86 0.69
C SER A 115 -12.37 3.73 1.17
N ALA A 116 -12.33 2.60 0.45
CA ALA A 116 -11.44 1.49 0.75
C ALA A 116 -9.96 1.89 0.63
N LEU A 117 -9.58 2.57 -0.47
CA LEU A 117 -8.21 3.08 -0.67
C LEU A 117 -7.82 4.11 0.40
N GLY A 118 -8.73 5.02 0.73
CA GLY A 118 -8.53 6.02 1.78
C GLY A 118 -8.35 5.41 3.16
N LEU A 119 -9.20 4.43 3.52
CA LEU A 119 -9.09 3.70 4.78
C LEU A 119 -7.76 2.94 4.86
N THR A 120 -7.38 2.23 3.79
CA THR A 120 -6.09 1.52 3.68
C THR A 120 -4.92 2.47 3.92
N ALA A 121 -4.85 3.58 3.18
CA ALA A 121 -3.78 4.57 3.34
C ALA A 121 -3.75 5.17 4.76
N ALA A 122 -4.91 5.51 5.32
CA ALA A 122 -5.00 6.08 6.66
C ALA A 122 -4.48 5.11 7.73
N ILE A 123 -4.92 3.84 7.72
CA ILE A 123 -4.48 2.84 8.68
C ILE A 123 -2.97 2.62 8.58
N GLU A 124 -2.43 2.47 7.37
CA GLU A 124 -1.02 2.17 7.17
C GLU A 124 -0.10 3.33 7.55
N VAL A 125 -0.52 4.57 7.27
CA VAL A 125 0.19 5.77 7.74
C VAL A 125 0.16 5.85 9.26
N VAL A 126 -0.99 5.58 9.90
CA VAL A 126 -1.12 5.58 11.36
C VAL A 126 -0.24 4.48 11.98
N VAL A 127 -0.27 3.27 11.42
CA VAL A 127 0.59 2.16 11.85
C VAL A 127 2.06 2.56 11.74
N ARG A 128 2.48 3.09 10.59
CA ARG A 128 3.86 3.48 10.31
C ARG A 128 4.36 4.59 11.25
N LEU A 129 3.58 5.66 11.42
CA LEU A 129 4.03 6.86 12.12
C LEU A 129 3.78 6.83 13.62
N TYR A 130 2.69 6.20 14.08
CA TYR A 130 2.25 6.29 15.47
C TYR A 130 2.27 4.97 16.25
N LEU A 131 2.10 3.82 15.60
CA LEU A 131 2.05 2.53 16.32
C LEU A 131 3.38 1.77 16.27
N ALA A 132 4.05 1.74 15.11
CA ALA A 132 5.28 1.00 14.94
C ALA A 132 6.44 1.54 15.82
N PRO A 133 6.70 2.87 15.92
CA PRO A 133 7.79 3.37 16.76
C PRO A 133 7.67 2.98 18.25
N PRO A 134 6.53 3.20 18.95
CA PRO A 134 6.42 2.78 20.34
C PRO A 134 6.41 1.25 20.50
N MET A 135 5.85 0.49 19.56
CA MET A 135 5.92 -0.98 19.59
C MET A 135 7.38 -1.47 19.59
N LEU A 136 8.23 -0.93 18.69
CA LEU A 136 9.64 -1.32 18.60
C LEU A 136 10.41 -0.97 19.88
N ARG A 137 10.17 0.22 20.45
CA ARG A 137 10.78 0.62 21.74
C ARG A 137 10.40 -0.33 22.88
N LEU A 138 9.11 -0.68 22.99
CA LEU A 138 8.64 -1.61 24.02
C LEU A 138 9.19 -3.02 23.81
N MET A 139 9.36 -3.45 22.56
CA MET A 139 9.96 -4.74 22.22
C MET A 139 11.44 -4.79 22.61
N HIS A 140 12.21 -3.72 22.33
CA HIS A 140 13.61 -3.61 22.76
C HIS A 140 13.74 -3.69 24.28
N GLU A 141 12.93 -2.91 25.00
CA GLU A 141 12.99 -2.90 26.46
C GLU A 141 12.57 -4.24 27.06
N LYS A 142 11.53 -4.87 26.50
CA LYS A 142 11.10 -6.22 26.86
C LYS A 142 12.25 -7.23 26.70
N TYR A 143 12.94 -7.22 25.56
CA TYR A 143 14.03 -8.16 25.29
C TYR A 143 15.26 -7.91 26.15
N ARG A 144 15.53 -6.66 26.51
CA ARG A 144 16.61 -6.32 27.46
C ARG A 144 16.39 -6.98 28.82
N ILE A 145 15.16 -6.92 29.35
CA ILE A 145 14.81 -7.54 30.65
C ILE A 145 14.87 -9.06 30.54
N GLU A 146 14.28 -9.63 29.49
CA GLU A 146 14.27 -11.09 29.28
C GLU A 146 15.68 -11.65 29.09
N GLY A 147 16.54 -10.95 28.34
CA GLY A 147 17.92 -11.35 28.10
C GLY A 147 18.78 -11.35 29.37
N ALA A 148 18.50 -10.44 30.32
CA ALA A 148 19.24 -10.37 31.59
C ALA A 148 19.07 -11.62 32.47
N ILE A 149 18.00 -12.40 32.25
CA ILE A 149 17.73 -13.65 32.97
C ILE A 149 17.83 -14.90 32.07
N GLY A 150 18.34 -14.74 30.83
CA GLY A 150 18.49 -15.86 29.88
C GLY A 150 17.18 -16.37 29.24
N SER A 151 16.09 -15.60 29.32
CA SER A 151 14.80 -15.94 28.66
C SER A 151 14.79 -15.57 27.17
N GLY A 152 13.82 -16.05 26.40
CA GLY A 152 13.61 -15.68 24.99
C GLY A 152 14.14 -16.67 23.95
N GLN A 153 14.64 -17.82 24.41
CA GLN A 153 15.14 -18.91 23.56
C GLN A 153 14.04 -19.90 23.14
N GLU A 154 12.87 -19.81 23.75
CA GLU A 154 11.70 -20.61 23.39
C GLU A 154 11.25 -20.32 21.94
N VAL A 155 10.84 -21.38 21.24
CA VAL A 155 10.28 -21.31 19.89
C VAL A 155 8.76 -21.26 19.99
N GLY A 156 8.14 -20.35 19.23
CA GLY A 156 6.69 -20.16 19.24
C GLY A 156 6.17 -19.45 20.50
N SER A 157 5.61 -20.20 21.45
CA SER A 157 4.87 -19.64 22.58
C SER A 157 5.78 -19.11 23.68
N LEU A 158 5.39 -17.98 24.27
CA LEU A 158 6.12 -17.36 25.38
C LEU A 158 6.06 -18.20 26.65
N VAL A 159 7.22 -18.47 27.24
CA VAL A 159 7.36 -19.03 28.60
C VAL A 159 7.92 -17.94 29.50
N GLN A 160 7.10 -17.41 30.41
CA GLN A 160 7.48 -16.24 31.21
C GLN A 160 8.34 -16.59 32.44
N GLY A 161 8.18 -17.79 33.02
CA GLY A 161 8.90 -18.19 34.23
C GLY A 161 8.78 -17.14 35.35
N ASP A 162 9.90 -16.81 35.98
CA ASP A 162 9.99 -15.86 37.11
C ASP A 162 9.54 -14.42 36.74
N LEU A 163 9.48 -14.07 35.45
CA LEU A 163 9.00 -12.75 35.01
C LEU A 163 7.49 -12.56 35.21
N VAL A 164 6.74 -13.62 35.53
CA VAL A 164 5.33 -13.50 35.93
C VAL A 164 5.21 -12.60 37.17
N GLU A 165 6.16 -12.71 38.10
CA GLU A 165 6.13 -11.98 39.37
C GLU A 165 6.67 -10.55 39.26
N CYS A 166 7.39 -10.21 38.19
CA CYS A 166 7.98 -8.89 37.98
C CYS A 166 6.93 -7.87 37.47
N PRO A 167 6.44 -6.91 38.29
CA PRO A 167 5.36 -6.01 37.88
C PRO A 167 5.80 -5.03 36.77
N HIS A 168 7.08 -4.65 36.78
CA HIS A 168 7.67 -3.79 35.76
C HIS A 168 7.66 -4.46 34.37
N TYR A 169 8.12 -5.72 34.30
CA TYR A 169 8.07 -6.50 33.06
C TYR A 169 6.63 -6.67 32.55
N GLN A 170 5.70 -7.03 33.43
CA GLN A 170 4.29 -7.24 33.05
C GLN A 170 3.65 -5.98 32.46
N ARG A 171 4.00 -4.79 32.95
CA ARG A 171 3.53 -3.52 32.38
C ARG A 171 4.04 -3.32 30.94
N ILE A 172 5.32 -3.55 30.72
CA ILE A 172 5.95 -3.45 29.39
C ILE A 172 5.37 -4.49 28.44
N HIS A 173 5.29 -5.75 28.88
CA HIS A 173 4.74 -6.86 28.10
C HIS A 173 3.29 -6.60 27.67
N LYS A 174 2.43 -6.14 28.59
CA LYS A 174 1.03 -5.80 28.30
C LYS A 174 0.93 -4.62 27.32
N ALA A 175 1.75 -3.58 27.49
CA ALA A 175 1.78 -2.43 26.59
C ALA A 175 2.24 -2.83 25.18
N PHE A 176 3.31 -3.61 25.06
CA PHE A 176 3.79 -4.17 23.80
C PHE A 176 2.69 -4.98 23.12
N ARG A 177 2.09 -5.93 23.84
CA ARG A 177 1.04 -6.81 23.32
C ARG A 177 -0.17 -6.02 22.83
N ARG A 178 -0.58 -4.98 23.57
CA ARG A 178 -1.70 -4.12 23.16
C ARG A 178 -1.41 -3.47 21.80
N ILE A 179 -0.28 -2.78 21.66
CA ILE A 179 0.07 -2.09 20.41
C ILE A 179 0.26 -3.10 19.26
N HIS A 180 0.95 -4.21 19.52
CA HIS A 180 1.17 -5.26 18.53
C HIS A 180 -0.15 -5.84 18.01
N MET A 181 -1.10 -6.14 18.90
CA MET A 181 -2.43 -6.62 18.50
C MET A 181 -3.23 -5.56 17.74
N THR A 182 -3.15 -4.29 18.13
CA THR A 182 -3.76 -3.19 17.37
C THR A 182 -3.23 -3.12 15.93
N ILE A 183 -1.91 -3.24 15.76
CA ILE A 183 -1.28 -3.26 14.42
C ILE A 183 -1.75 -4.50 13.64
N ALA A 184 -1.78 -5.68 14.26
CA ALA A 184 -2.21 -6.90 13.61
C ALA A 184 -3.67 -6.81 13.12
N ILE A 185 -4.58 -6.30 13.95
CA ILE A 185 -5.98 -6.05 13.57
C ILE A 185 -6.07 -5.05 12.41
N GLY A 186 -5.31 -3.95 12.49
CA GLY A 186 -5.22 -2.96 11.42
C GLY A 186 -4.79 -3.59 10.10
N ASN A 187 -3.73 -4.41 10.11
CA ASN A 187 -3.27 -5.13 8.91
C ASN A 187 -4.34 -6.07 8.34
N MET A 188 -5.14 -6.74 9.19
CA MET A 188 -6.22 -7.61 8.72
C MET A 188 -7.38 -6.84 8.08
N ILE A 189 -7.73 -5.67 8.64
CA ILE A 189 -8.72 -4.77 8.02
C ILE A 189 -8.22 -4.29 6.65
N VAL A 190 -6.95 -3.89 6.57
CA VAL A 190 -6.34 -3.44 5.31
C VAL A 190 -6.29 -4.58 4.31
N LEU A 191 -5.91 -5.80 4.70
CA LEU A 191 -5.89 -6.95 3.81
C LEU A 191 -7.28 -7.23 3.22
N LEU A 192 -8.33 -7.16 4.04
CA LEU A 192 -9.71 -7.29 3.56
C LEU A 192 -10.09 -6.17 2.57
N ALA A 193 -9.70 -4.93 2.85
CA ALA A 193 -9.90 -3.82 1.93
C ALA A 193 -9.12 -4.02 0.61
N THR A 194 -7.91 -4.56 0.66
CA THR A 194 -7.13 -4.90 -0.53
C THR A 194 -7.78 -6.04 -1.32
N CYS A 195 -8.38 -7.04 -0.67
CA CYS A 195 -9.18 -8.07 -1.36
C CYS A 195 -10.41 -7.48 -2.06
N LEU A 196 -11.07 -6.48 -1.46
CA LEU A 196 -12.16 -5.75 -2.12
C LEU A 196 -11.65 -4.97 -3.34
N GLN A 197 -10.47 -4.35 -3.25
CA GLN A 197 -9.82 -3.69 -4.39
C GLN A 197 -9.48 -4.69 -5.50
N LEU A 198 -9.00 -5.89 -5.15
CA LEU A 198 -8.75 -6.99 -6.09
C LEU A 198 -10.03 -7.36 -6.84
N TYR A 199 -11.14 -7.49 -6.12
CA TYR A 199 -12.44 -7.78 -6.72
C TYR A 199 -12.85 -6.71 -7.75
N PHE A 200 -12.75 -5.42 -7.41
CA PHE A 200 -13.04 -4.34 -8.37
C PHE A 200 -12.10 -4.36 -9.58
N LEU A 201 -10.83 -4.70 -9.37
CA LEU A 201 -9.87 -4.80 -10.45
C LEU A 201 -10.20 -5.98 -11.38
N ALA A 202 -10.55 -7.14 -10.83
CA ALA A 202 -10.94 -8.32 -11.58
C ALA A 202 -12.17 -8.08 -12.45
N LEU A 203 -13.13 -7.26 -12.00
CA LEU A 203 -14.29 -6.87 -12.82
C LEU A 203 -13.93 -6.00 -14.03
N LYS A 204 -12.77 -5.32 -14.01
CA LYS A 204 -12.32 -4.43 -15.09
C LYS A 204 -11.33 -5.09 -16.05
N ILE A 205 -10.57 -6.09 -15.60
CA ILE A 205 -9.62 -6.81 -16.46
C ILE A 205 -10.40 -7.83 -17.30
N ARG A 206 -10.34 -7.69 -18.63
CA ARG A 206 -10.78 -8.74 -19.56
C ARG A 206 -9.57 -9.59 -19.93
N ILE A 207 -9.61 -10.87 -19.54
CA ILE A 207 -8.62 -11.87 -19.96
C ILE A 207 -9.30 -12.65 -21.09
N SER A 208 -8.94 -12.33 -22.33
CA SER A 208 -9.38 -13.02 -23.55
C SER A 208 -8.20 -13.31 -24.44
#